data_AF-H8KLC1-F1
#
_entry.id   AF-H8KLC1-F1
#
_cell.length_a   1.000
_cell.length_b   1.000
_cell.length_c   1.000
_cell.angle_alpha   90.00
_cell.angle_beta   90.00
_cell.angle_gamma   90.00
#
_symmetry.space_group_name_H-M   'P 1'
#
loop_
_entity.id
_entity.type
_entity.pdbx_description
1 polymer ?
#
loop_
_entity_poly.entity_id
_entity_poly.type
_entity_poly.pdbx_seq_one_letter_code
_entity_poly.pdbx_strand_id
1 'polypeptide(L)'
;MRIWTYPIIAFIFNHILFNSFHWGEYGGSIVVMLTVPIIAVTSLILTFIHYQLQKKQATSKYYQWIGSIAIILLSYYLFPSQDRPITIIQKMLVTSRNFDKIIINDYFLDYNYDNYEKIVAAKKKFYKQLADTSYSVNISNKYDYTQVYKTYGINFFIDKPTITDNEPIIENVSKNSFKFTEYLLGDTIVFTGNKKTMNTPTLRTDSFSVFGAGHFKDTTLKDVGIRQIIKDKTPDNQYWAYKIFYWIL
;
A
#
# COMPACT_ATOMS: atom_id res chain seq x y z
N MET A 1 -6.33 33.60 24.85
CA MET A 1 -6.17 32.50 23.86
C MET A 1 -7.56 32.00 23.47
N ARG A 2 -7.81 31.57 22.22
CA ARG A 2 -9.19 31.44 21.66
C ARG A 2 -9.86 30.11 22.05
N ILE A 3 -11.13 30.16 22.47
CA ILE A 3 -11.94 29.00 22.90
C ILE A 3 -12.05 27.91 21.80
N TRP A 4 -12.06 28.31 20.53
CA TRP A 4 -12.13 27.43 19.36
C TRP A 4 -10.85 26.64 19.03
N THR A 5 -9.84 26.66 19.90
CA THR A 5 -8.57 25.97 19.62
C THR A 5 -8.75 24.46 19.47
N TYR A 6 -9.62 23.86 20.29
CA TYR A 6 -9.82 22.40 20.30
C TYR A 6 -10.46 21.84 19.03
N PRO A 7 -11.58 22.39 18.51
CA PRO A 7 -12.18 21.88 17.28
C PRO A 7 -11.31 22.16 16.05
N ILE A 8 -10.59 23.29 16.03
CA ILE A 8 -9.65 23.61 14.95
C ILE A 8 -8.51 22.58 14.91
N ILE A 9 -7.89 22.28 16.06
CA ILE A 9 -6.84 21.26 16.13
C ILE A 9 -7.40 19.89 15.74
N ALA A 10 -8.57 19.51 16.26
CA ALA A 10 -9.23 18.25 15.89
C ALA A 10 -9.42 18.13 14.38
N PHE A 11 -9.96 19.18 13.74
CA PHE A 11 -10.21 19.20 12.30
C PHE A 11 -8.91 19.09 11.49
N ILE A 12 -7.94 19.97 11.76
CA ILE A 12 -6.67 20.01 11.02
C ILE A 12 -5.91 18.68 11.19
N PHE A 13 -5.83 18.17 12.42
CA PHE A 13 -5.07 16.96 12.69
C PHE A 13 -5.71 15.72 12.07
N ASN A 14 -7.03 15.58 12.14
CA ASN A 14 -7.73 14.47 11.46
C ASN A 14 -7.57 14.57 9.95
N HIS A 15 -7.67 15.77 9.37
CA HIS A 15 -7.42 15.97 7.95
C HIS A 15 -5.99 15.53 7.55
N ILE A 16 -4.99 15.85 8.37
CA ILE A 16 -3.61 15.38 8.15
C ILE A 16 -3.56 13.86 8.25
N LEU A 17 -4.11 13.23 9.29
CA LEU A 17 -4.07 11.78 9.47
C LEU A 17 -4.71 11.02 8.29
N PHE A 18 -5.93 11.41 7.88
CA PHE A 18 -6.67 10.74 6.82
C PHE A 18 -6.04 10.89 5.43
N ASN A 19 -5.35 12.00 5.18
CA ASN A 19 -4.57 12.16 3.95
C ASN A 19 -3.17 11.56 4.03
N SER A 20 -2.66 11.32 5.24
CA SER A 20 -1.30 10.79 5.45
C SER A 20 -1.22 9.28 5.43
N PHE A 21 -2.28 8.59 5.88
CA PHE A 21 -2.25 7.15 6.08
C PHE A 21 -3.47 6.47 5.45
N HIS A 22 -3.27 5.23 5.01
CA HIS A 22 -4.36 4.39 4.57
C HIS A 22 -5.28 4.05 5.74
N TRP A 23 -6.58 3.98 5.46
CA TRP A 23 -7.62 3.57 6.40
C TRP A 23 -8.40 2.43 5.75
N GLY A 24 -8.66 1.36 6.50
CA GLY A 24 -8.77 -0.03 5.99
C GLY A 24 -9.80 -0.31 4.88
N GLU A 25 -9.56 -1.37 4.09
CA GLU A 25 -10.37 -1.77 2.92
C GLU A 25 -11.75 -2.37 3.27
N TYR A 26 -11.97 -2.83 4.50
CA TYR A 26 -13.21 -3.49 4.94
C TYR A 26 -13.89 -2.70 6.06
N GLY A 27 -14.97 -1.96 5.74
CA GLY A 27 -15.78 -1.24 6.73
C GLY A 27 -15.15 0.05 7.26
N GLY A 28 -13.98 0.47 6.73
CA GLY A 28 -13.29 1.69 7.14
C GLY A 28 -14.17 2.93 7.07
N SER A 29 -15.09 3.01 6.10
CA SER A 29 -16.04 4.12 5.96
C SER A 29 -16.99 4.25 7.15
N ILE A 30 -17.48 3.13 7.69
CA ILE A 30 -18.36 3.11 8.87
C ILE A 30 -17.57 3.53 10.11
N VAL A 31 -16.34 3.05 10.25
CA VAL A 31 -15.51 3.42 11.40
C VAL A 31 -15.14 4.91 11.34
N VAL A 32 -14.79 5.46 10.16
CA VAL A 32 -14.60 6.91 9.95
C VAL A 32 -15.85 7.70 10.31
N MET A 33 -17.02 7.19 9.88
CA MET A 33 -18.32 7.82 10.17
C MET A 33 -18.63 7.87 11.67
N LEU A 34 -18.05 6.98 12.48
CA LEU A 34 -18.22 6.97 13.93
C LEU A 34 -17.11 7.75 14.66
N THR A 35 -15.86 7.66 14.21
CA THR A 35 -14.71 8.25 14.92
C THR A 35 -14.65 9.76 14.78
N VAL A 36 -14.97 10.30 13.59
CA VAL A 36 -14.96 11.75 13.35
C VAL A 36 -16.01 12.48 14.23
N PRO A 37 -17.28 12.02 14.34
CA PRO A 37 -18.23 12.62 15.27
C PRO A 37 -17.83 12.51 16.73
N ILE A 38 -17.26 11.39 17.17
CA ILE A 38 -16.79 11.23 18.56
C ILE A 38 -15.74 12.29 18.88
N ILE A 39 -14.73 12.45 18.01
CA ILE A 39 -13.67 13.45 18.19
C ILE A 39 -14.26 14.87 18.19
N ALA A 40 -15.20 15.15 17.28
CA ALA A 40 -15.86 16.45 17.21
C ALA A 40 -16.63 16.76 18.52
N VAL A 41 -17.45 15.83 19.01
CA VAL A 41 -18.19 15.97 20.28
C VAL A 41 -17.23 16.16 21.44
N THR A 42 -16.17 15.35 21.56
CA THR A 42 -15.17 15.51 22.64
C THR A 42 -14.48 16.88 22.57
N SER A 43 -14.15 17.37 21.36
CA SER A 43 -13.56 18.70 21.18
C SER A 43 -14.49 19.83 21.63
N LEU A 44 -15.80 19.68 21.38
CA LEU A 44 -16.83 20.65 21.81
C LEU A 44 -17.04 20.60 23.33
N ILE A 45 -16.99 19.41 23.95
CA ILE A 45 -17.06 19.28 25.41
C ILE A 45 -15.87 19.98 26.08
N LEU A 46 -14.64 19.77 25.58
CA LEU A 46 -13.46 20.47 26.09
C LEU A 46 -13.54 21.99 25.90
N THR A 47 -14.11 22.42 24.78
CA THR A 47 -14.39 23.84 24.50
C THR A 47 -15.36 24.42 25.54
N PHE A 48 -16.44 23.71 25.84
CA PHE A 48 -17.43 24.12 26.84
C PHE A 48 -16.83 24.18 28.26
N ILE A 49 -16.05 23.17 28.66
CA ILE A 49 -15.39 23.18 29.98
C ILE A 49 -14.40 24.35 30.08
N HIS A 50 -13.60 24.58 29.03
CA HIS A 50 -12.68 25.72 28.99
C HIS A 50 -13.44 27.05 29.13
N TYR A 51 -14.54 27.22 28.40
CA TYR A 51 -15.37 28.41 28.49
C TYR A 51 -15.89 28.66 29.92
N GLN A 52 -16.36 27.62 30.61
CA GLN A 52 -16.81 27.73 32.00
C GLN A 52 -15.68 28.10 32.96
N LEU A 53 -14.49 27.51 32.79
CA LEU A 53 -13.32 27.84 33.60
C LEU A 53 -12.86 29.29 33.39
N GLN A 54 -12.90 29.77 32.15
CA GLN A 54 -12.56 31.15 31.83
C GLN A 54 -13.58 32.13 32.43
N LYS A 55 -14.88 31.79 32.40
CA LYS A 55 -15.93 32.59 33.06
C LYS A 55 -15.71 32.71 34.57
N LYS A 56 -15.14 31.68 35.20
CA LYS A 56 -14.78 31.65 36.63
C LYS A 56 -13.42 32.30 36.94
N GLN A 57 -12.76 32.92 35.96
CA GLN A 57 -11.42 33.54 36.09
C GLN A 57 -10.32 32.59 36.62
N ALA A 58 -10.50 31.28 36.47
CA ALA A 58 -9.48 30.29 36.84
C ALA A 58 -8.34 30.28 35.81
N THR A 59 -7.11 30.02 36.25
CA THR A 59 -5.94 29.89 35.36
C THR A 59 -6.11 28.69 34.42
N SER A 60 -6.40 28.95 33.13
CA SER A 60 -6.70 27.92 32.12
C SER A 60 -5.54 27.55 31.19
N LYS A 61 -4.35 28.13 31.41
CA LYS A 61 -3.19 27.98 30.49
C LYS A 61 -2.79 26.51 30.28
N TYR A 62 -2.69 25.73 31.36
CA TYR A 62 -2.34 24.30 31.28
C TYR A 62 -3.49 23.44 30.75
N TYR A 63 -4.73 23.82 31.03
CA TYR A 63 -5.92 23.14 30.54
C TYR A 63 -6.01 23.15 29.00
N GLN A 64 -5.52 24.23 28.38
CA GLN A 64 -5.47 24.32 26.92
C GLN A 64 -4.49 23.33 26.30
N TRP A 65 -3.28 23.26 26.84
CA TRP A 65 -2.26 22.31 26.39
C TRP A 65 -2.70 20.88 26.59
N ILE A 66 -3.17 20.54 27.79
CA ILE A 66 -3.65 19.19 28.14
C ILE A 66 -4.80 18.78 27.22
N GLY A 67 -5.80 19.64 27.02
CA GLY A 67 -6.93 19.31 26.14
C GLY A 67 -6.53 19.17 24.67
N SER A 68 -5.56 19.96 24.19
CA SER A 68 -5.05 19.83 22.81
C SER A 68 -4.30 18.52 22.61
N ILE A 69 -3.43 18.16 23.56
CA ILE A 69 -2.72 16.87 23.55
C ILE A 69 -3.72 15.70 23.62
N ALA A 70 -4.73 15.80 24.48
CA ALA A 70 -5.76 14.77 24.59
C ALA A 70 -6.51 14.55 23.27
N ILE A 71 -6.85 15.62 22.53
CA ILE A 71 -7.52 15.51 21.22
C ILE A 71 -6.62 14.85 20.18
N ILE A 72 -5.34 15.21 20.16
CA ILE A 72 -4.36 14.61 19.25
C ILE A 72 -4.24 13.11 19.53
N LEU A 73 -4.04 12.74 20.80
CA LEU A 73 -3.94 11.34 21.24
C LEU A 73 -5.22 10.57 20.97
N LEU A 74 -6.39 11.16 21.21
CA LEU A 74 -7.69 10.55 20.94
C LEU A 74 -7.88 10.32 19.43
N SER A 75 -7.56 11.32 18.60
CA SER A 75 -7.65 11.20 17.14
C SER A 75 -6.74 10.11 16.61
N TYR A 76 -5.55 9.96 17.21
CA TYR A 76 -4.61 8.91 16.87
C TYR A 76 -5.10 7.52 17.30
N TYR A 77 -5.65 7.42 18.50
CA TYR A 77 -6.17 6.18 19.07
C TYR A 77 -7.40 5.67 18.31
N LEU A 78 -8.28 6.59 17.91
CA LEU A 78 -9.50 6.30 17.15
C LEU A 78 -9.25 6.21 15.64
N PHE A 79 -8.00 6.31 15.16
CA PHE A 79 -7.74 6.25 13.73
C PHE A 79 -8.06 4.84 13.16
N PRO A 80 -8.92 4.73 12.14
CA PRO A 80 -9.42 3.44 11.67
C PRO A 80 -8.50 2.81 10.63
N SER A 81 -7.41 2.21 11.08
CA SER A 81 -6.49 1.46 10.23
C SER A 81 -6.17 0.09 10.82
N GLN A 82 -5.90 -0.89 9.95
CA GLN A 82 -5.35 -2.19 10.35
C GLN A 82 -4.02 -2.02 11.08
N ASP A 83 -3.16 -1.14 10.55
CA ASP A 83 -1.93 -0.70 11.19
C ASP A 83 -2.09 0.70 11.77
N ARG A 84 -1.73 0.87 13.04
CA ARG A 84 -1.66 2.21 13.63
C ARG A 84 -0.65 3.06 12.85
N PRO A 85 -0.85 4.38 12.72
CA PRO A 85 0.09 5.22 11.98
C PRO A 85 1.55 5.10 12.47
N ILE A 86 1.76 4.75 13.75
CA ILE A 86 3.10 4.57 14.32
C ILE A 86 3.78 3.32 13.77
N THR A 87 3.02 2.25 13.54
CA THR A 87 3.50 1.02 12.94
C THR A 87 3.91 1.28 11.49
N ILE A 88 3.13 2.08 10.75
CA ILE A 88 3.47 2.51 9.39
C ILE A 88 4.79 3.31 9.38
N ILE A 89 4.93 4.28 10.29
CA ILE A 89 6.18 5.06 10.42
C ILE A 89 7.36 4.15 10.80
N GLN A 90 7.16 3.16 11.67
CA GLN A 90 8.19 2.18 12.02
C GLN A 90 8.61 1.35 10.81
N LYS A 91 7.65 0.85 10.02
CA LYS A 91 7.91 0.14 8.75
C LYS A 91 8.72 1.03 7.80
N MET A 92 8.33 2.30 7.62
CA MET A 92 9.08 3.29 6.83
C MET A 92 10.52 3.46 7.32
N LEU A 93 10.73 3.61 8.63
CA LEU A 93 12.08 3.76 9.22
C LEU A 93 12.94 2.50 9.00
N VAL A 94 12.37 1.31 9.18
CA VAL A 94 13.07 0.04 8.95
C VAL A 94 13.47 -0.10 7.48
N THR A 95 12.58 0.28 6.56
CA THR A 95 12.84 0.25 5.11
C THR A 95 13.89 1.27 4.72
N SER A 96 13.85 2.50 5.26
CA SER A 96 14.89 3.51 5.04
C SER A 96 16.27 3.05 5.53
N ARG A 97 16.35 2.41 6.71
CA ARG A 97 17.61 1.86 7.24
C ARG A 97 18.17 0.72 6.39
N ASN A 98 17.32 0.02 5.63
CA ASN A 98 17.72 -1.06 4.74
C ASN A 98 17.61 -0.66 3.26
N PHE A 99 17.68 0.63 2.94
CA PHE A 99 17.49 1.13 1.57
C PHE A 99 18.46 0.52 0.55
N ASP A 100 19.69 0.22 0.97
CA ASP A 100 20.70 -0.44 0.12
C ASP A 100 20.27 -1.85 -0.32
N LYS A 101 19.47 -2.54 0.49
CA LYS A 101 18.96 -3.90 0.21
C LYS A 101 17.72 -3.90 -0.68
N ILE A 102 17.11 -2.75 -0.93
CA ILE A 102 15.94 -2.63 -1.81
C ILE A 102 16.34 -2.97 -3.25
N ILE A 103 15.61 -3.90 -3.85
CA ILE A 103 15.81 -4.39 -5.22
C ILE A 103 14.71 -3.87 -6.14
N ILE A 104 14.94 -3.92 -7.45
CA ILE A 104 13.98 -3.41 -8.43
C ILE A 104 12.63 -4.14 -8.37
N ASN A 105 12.64 -5.44 -8.04
CA ASN A 105 11.43 -6.26 -7.92
C ASN A 105 10.52 -5.82 -6.76
N ASP A 106 11.05 -5.12 -5.75
CA ASP A 106 10.25 -4.58 -4.65
C ASP A 106 9.21 -3.55 -5.14
N TYR A 107 9.44 -2.91 -6.29
CA TYR A 107 8.47 -2.01 -6.93
C TYR A 107 7.24 -2.75 -7.48
N PHE A 108 7.40 -4.04 -7.80
CA PHE A 108 6.38 -4.88 -8.45
C PHE A 108 5.59 -5.74 -7.47
N LEU A 109 5.85 -5.59 -6.17
CA LEU A 109 5.07 -6.24 -5.13
C LEU A 109 3.59 -5.88 -5.22
N ASP A 110 2.74 -6.75 -4.70
CA ASP A 110 1.31 -6.48 -4.64
C ASP A 110 1.02 -5.19 -3.89
N TYR A 111 0.09 -4.40 -4.45
CA TYR A 111 -0.34 -3.11 -3.93
C TYR A 111 -1.22 -3.29 -2.67
N ASN A 112 -0.61 -3.74 -1.58
CA ASN A 112 -1.23 -3.90 -0.26
C ASN A 112 -0.45 -3.09 0.80
N TYR A 113 -1.10 -2.83 1.93
CA TYR A 113 -0.55 -1.99 3.01
C TYR A 113 0.79 -2.49 3.57
N ASP A 114 1.06 -3.79 3.48
CA ASP A 114 2.29 -4.39 3.97
C ASP A 114 3.52 -4.15 3.08
N ASN A 115 3.32 -3.70 1.84
CA ASN A 115 4.40 -3.49 0.87
C ASN A 115 4.59 -2.02 0.48
N TYR A 116 3.75 -1.09 0.93
CA TYR A 116 3.73 0.29 0.42
C TYR A 116 5.07 1.02 0.58
N GLU A 117 5.72 0.90 1.72
CA GLU A 117 7.02 1.48 2.01
C GLU A 117 8.13 0.90 1.12
N LYS A 118 8.12 -0.41 0.85
CA LYS A 118 9.07 -1.05 -0.08
C LYS A 118 8.84 -0.57 -1.51
N ILE A 119 7.58 -0.51 -1.96
CA ILE A 119 7.22 -0.02 -3.29
C ILE A 119 7.71 1.43 -3.49
N VAL A 120 7.47 2.30 -2.50
CA VAL A 120 7.91 3.71 -2.54
C VAL A 120 9.43 3.82 -2.54
N ALA A 121 10.12 3.03 -1.71
CA ALA A 121 11.58 3.02 -1.68
C ALA A 121 12.18 2.53 -3.00
N ALA A 122 11.63 1.46 -3.58
CA ALA A 122 12.06 0.92 -4.87
C ALA A 122 11.81 1.93 -6.01
N LYS A 123 10.65 2.60 -6.00
CA LYS A 123 10.33 3.70 -6.94
C LYS A 123 11.38 4.81 -6.87
N LYS A 124 11.80 5.21 -5.65
CA LYS A 124 12.81 6.25 -5.46
C LYS A 124 14.18 5.81 -5.99
N LYS A 125 14.63 4.62 -5.60
CA LYS A 125 15.96 4.09 -5.95
C LYS A 125 16.11 3.84 -7.46
N PHE A 126 15.09 3.26 -8.08
CA PHE A 126 15.13 2.81 -9.47
C PHE A 126 14.33 3.70 -10.42
N TYR A 127 14.01 4.94 -10.03
CA TYR A 127 13.10 5.82 -10.78
C TYR A 127 13.37 5.92 -12.29
N LYS A 128 14.65 5.97 -12.69
CA LYS A 128 15.06 6.06 -14.11
C LYS A 128 14.96 4.73 -14.87
N GLN A 129 14.92 3.61 -14.16
CA GLN A 129 14.81 2.25 -14.70
C GLN A 129 13.38 1.73 -14.72
N LEU A 130 12.41 2.55 -14.30
CA LEU A 130 10.98 2.22 -14.30
C LEU A 130 10.26 2.96 -15.43
N ALA A 131 9.53 2.20 -16.25
CA ALA A 131 8.65 2.75 -17.27
C ALA A 131 7.38 3.35 -16.63
N ASP A 132 6.72 4.28 -17.33
CA ASP A 132 5.49 4.90 -16.84
C ASP A 132 4.33 3.90 -16.73
N THR A 133 4.34 2.90 -17.62
CA THR A 133 3.45 1.74 -17.57
C THR A 133 4.29 0.48 -17.52
N SER A 134 4.03 -0.34 -16.52
CA SER A 134 4.65 -1.63 -16.33
C SER A 134 3.63 -2.63 -15.82
N TYR A 135 4.03 -3.89 -15.69
CA TYR A 135 3.19 -4.93 -15.14
C TYR A 135 3.99 -5.71 -14.09
N SER A 136 3.34 -6.04 -12.98
CA SER A 136 3.83 -7.07 -12.08
C SER A 136 3.28 -8.43 -12.50
N VAL A 137 4.12 -9.43 -12.33
CA VAL A 137 3.75 -10.83 -12.48
C VAL A 137 4.12 -11.52 -11.18
N ASN A 138 3.10 -12.00 -10.49
CA ASN A 138 3.20 -12.68 -9.21
C ASN A 138 2.80 -14.13 -9.40
N ILE A 139 3.72 -15.03 -9.07
CA ILE A 139 3.46 -16.47 -9.09
C ILE A 139 3.28 -16.90 -7.64
N SER A 140 2.08 -17.33 -7.29
CA SER A 140 1.73 -17.74 -5.93
C SER A 140 1.13 -19.13 -5.89
N ASN A 141 0.95 -19.67 -4.69
CA ASN A 141 0.13 -20.84 -4.50
C ASN A 141 -1.33 -20.51 -4.82
N LYS A 142 -2.00 -21.36 -5.59
CA LYS A 142 -3.39 -21.19 -6.00
C LYS A 142 -4.37 -21.17 -4.83
N TYR A 143 -4.06 -21.91 -3.76
CA TYR A 143 -4.91 -22.02 -2.57
C TYR A 143 -4.40 -21.20 -1.40
N ASP A 144 -3.20 -20.60 -1.52
CA ASP A 144 -2.59 -19.73 -0.53
C ASP A 144 -1.84 -18.56 -1.20
N TYR A 145 -2.59 -17.52 -1.56
CA TYR A 145 -2.04 -16.32 -2.19
C TYR A 145 -1.04 -15.55 -1.31
N THR A 146 -0.91 -15.89 -0.01
CA THR A 146 0.13 -15.32 0.85
C THR A 146 1.51 -15.93 0.59
N GLN A 147 1.55 -17.15 0.04
CA GLN A 147 2.77 -17.80 -0.43
C GLN A 147 3.06 -17.40 -1.88
N VAL A 148 3.73 -16.26 -2.02
CA VAL A 148 4.29 -15.82 -3.31
C VAL A 148 5.62 -16.53 -3.53
N TYR A 149 5.71 -17.34 -4.58
CA TYR A 149 6.95 -18.01 -4.99
C TYR A 149 7.91 -17.03 -5.67
N LYS A 150 7.39 -16.14 -6.52
CA LYS A 150 8.21 -15.19 -7.26
C LYS A 150 7.43 -13.96 -7.72
N THR A 151 8.12 -12.83 -7.76
CA THR A 151 7.62 -11.56 -8.30
C THR A 151 8.67 -10.95 -9.21
N TYR A 152 8.27 -10.58 -10.43
CA TYR A 152 9.09 -9.78 -11.34
C TYR A 152 8.25 -8.74 -12.08
N GLY A 153 8.95 -7.78 -12.65
CA GLY A 153 8.39 -6.66 -13.38
C GLY A 153 8.65 -6.74 -14.87
N ILE A 154 7.65 -6.37 -15.67
CA ILE A 154 7.77 -6.17 -17.10
C ILE A 154 7.57 -4.68 -17.38
N ASN A 155 8.65 -3.99 -17.73
CA ASN A 155 8.68 -2.57 -18.08
C ASN A 155 8.53 -2.38 -19.59
N PHE A 156 7.84 -1.32 -20.03
CA PHE A 156 7.66 -0.98 -21.44
C PHE A 156 8.31 0.36 -21.79
N PHE A 157 9.59 0.33 -22.19
CA PHE A 157 10.30 1.50 -22.69
C PHE A 157 10.11 1.61 -24.20
N ILE A 158 9.41 2.66 -24.68
CA ILE A 158 9.18 2.89 -26.12
C ILE A 158 8.62 1.62 -26.79
N ASP A 159 7.61 1.02 -26.14
CA ASP A 159 6.91 -0.21 -26.57
C ASP A 159 7.78 -1.49 -26.64
N LYS A 160 9.03 -1.43 -26.18
CA LYS A 160 9.88 -2.62 -26.01
C LYS A 160 9.75 -3.15 -24.58
N PRO A 161 9.33 -4.41 -24.40
CA PRO A 161 9.29 -5.00 -23.08
C PRO A 161 10.71 -5.30 -22.59
N THR A 162 10.98 -4.98 -21.33
CA THR A 162 12.20 -5.34 -20.61
C THR A 162 11.81 -5.91 -19.26
N ILE A 163 12.35 -7.07 -18.93
CA ILE A 163 12.10 -7.73 -17.67
C ILE A 163 13.16 -7.36 -16.62
N THR A 164 12.78 -7.34 -15.36
CA THR A 164 13.67 -7.01 -14.24
C THR A 164 14.50 -8.19 -13.72
N ASP A 165 14.21 -9.40 -14.20
CA ASP A 165 14.87 -10.65 -13.84
C ASP A 165 15.48 -11.27 -15.11
N ASN A 166 16.58 -12.01 -14.96
CA ASN A 166 17.32 -12.60 -16.08
C ASN A 166 16.79 -13.98 -16.49
N GLU A 167 16.05 -14.66 -15.61
CA GLU A 167 15.58 -16.02 -15.87
C GLU A 167 14.44 -16.09 -16.90
N PRO A 168 13.40 -15.22 -16.85
CA PRO A 168 12.30 -15.35 -17.77
C PRO A 168 12.59 -14.74 -19.15
N ILE A 169 12.09 -15.41 -20.18
CA ILE A 169 12.32 -15.06 -21.58
C ILE A 169 11.17 -14.18 -22.07
N ILE A 170 11.50 -13.03 -22.66
CA ILE A 170 10.53 -12.13 -23.30
C ILE A 170 10.86 -11.92 -24.77
N GLU A 171 9.94 -12.30 -25.64
CA GLU A 171 10.11 -12.25 -27.10
C GLU A 171 9.01 -11.39 -27.73
N ASN A 172 9.38 -10.58 -28.72
CA ASN A 172 8.39 -9.86 -29.52
C ASN A 172 7.76 -10.82 -30.53
N VAL A 173 6.45 -11.03 -30.41
CA VAL A 173 5.66 -11.85 -31.36
C VAL A 173 5.21 -11.00 -32.55
N SER A 174 4.98 -9.70 -32.31
CA SER A 174 4.67 -8.71 -33.35
C SER A 174 5.14 -7.32 -32.93
N LYS A 175 4.89 -6.30 -33.77
CA LYS A 175 5.22 -4.89 -33.48
C LYS A 175 4.73 -4.42 -32.11
N ASN A 176 3.59 -4.94 -31.63
CA ASN A 176 2.94 -4.51 -30.39
C ASN A 176 2.65 -5.66 -29.42
N SER A 177 3.06 -6.90 -29.70
CA SER A 177 2.79 -8.03 -28.83
C SER A 177 4.06 -8.75 -28.41
N PHE A 178 4.07 -9.23 -27.18
CA PHE A 178 5.15 -10.00 -26.61
C PHE A 178 4.63 -11.31 -26.05
N LYS A 179 5.52 -12.29 -26.02
CA LYS A 179 5.33 -13.57 -25.35
C LYS A 179 6.32 -13.62 -24.20
N PHE A 180 5.80 -13.97 -23.05
CA PHE A 180 6.56 -14.25 -21.86
C PHE A 180 6.63 -15.78 -21.68
N THR A 181 7.80 -16.29 -21.30
CA THR A 181 8.02 -17.69 -20.96
C THR A 181 8.90 -17.78 -19.71
N GLU A 182 8.45 -18.51 -18.70
CA GLU A 182 9.26 -18.83 -17.51
C GLU A 182 9.21 -20.32 -17.20
N TYR A 183 10.35 -20.85 -16.78
CA TYR A 183 10.49 -22.21 -16.29
C TYR A 183 10.70 -22.15 -14.78
N LEU A 184 9.67 -22.47 -14.01
CA LEU A 184 9.71 -22.35 -12.55
C LEU A 184 9.19 -23.61 -11.87
N LEU A 185 10.06 -24.24 -11.06
CA LEU A 185 9.73 -25.40 -10.23
C LEU A 185 8.98 -26.50 -11.01
N GLY A 186 9.51 -26.86 -12.19
CA GLY A 186 8.97 -27.93 -13.05
C GLY A 186 7.85 -27.52 -14.00
N ASP A 187 7.30 -26.31 -13.88
CA ASP A 187 6.24 -25.81 -14.76
C ASP A 187 6.79 -24.83 -15.80
N THR A 188 6.12 -24.77 -16.96
CA THR A 188 6.35 -23.74 -17.97
C THR A 188 5.17 -22.77 -17.98
N ILE A 189 5.41 -21.53 -17.59
CA ILE A 189 4.40 -20.46 -17.58
C ILE A 189 4.58 -19.65 -18.84
N VAL A 190 3.53 -19.57 -19.66
CA VAL A 190 3.52 -18.82 -20.92
C VAL A 190 2.30 -17.93 -20.98
N PHE A 191 2.51 -16.65 -21.28
CA PHE A 191 1.42 -15.74 -21.61
C PHE A 191 1.84 -14.75 -22.68
N THR A 192 0.83 -14.18 -23.34
CA THR A 192 1.02 -13.17 -24.37
C THR A 192 0.36 -11.88 -23.94
N GLY A 193 0.92 -10.76 -24.34
CA GLY A 193 0.37 -9.46 -24.01
C GLY A 193 0.79 -8.39 -24.97
N ASN A 194 0.28 -7.19 -24.73
CA ASN A 194 0.75 -5.94 -25.30
C ASN A 194 0.84 -4.90 -24.18
N LYS A 195 1.38 -3.71 -24.48
CA LYS A 195 1.56 -2.63 -23.50
C LYS A 195 0.26 -2.17 -22.81
N LYS A 196 -0.91 -2.34 -23.46
CA LYS A 196 -2.21 -1.89 -22.97
C LYS A 196 -2.97 -2.97 -22.22
N THR A 197 -2.81 -4.22 -22.65
CA THR A 197 -3.53 -5.39 -22.15
C THR A 197 -2.60 -6.58 -22.15
N MET A 198 -2.37 -7.18 -20.99
CA MET A 198 -1.87 -8.54 -20.92
C MET A 198 -3.05 -9.50 -20.97
N ASN A 199 -3.00 -10.51 -21.85
CA ASN A 199 -3.92 -11.62 -21.72
C ASN A 199 -3.42 -12.42 -20.52
N THR A 200 -4.06 -12.21 -19.37
CA THR A 200 -3.86 -13.09 -18.22
C THR A 200 -4.15 -14.51 -18.69
N PRO A 201 -3.20 -15.44 -18.57
CA PRO A 201 -3.50 -16.82 -18.88
C PRO A 201 -4.59 -17.26 -17.90
N THR A 202 -5.80 -17.52 -18.38
CA THR A 202 -6.86 -18.21 -17.62
C THR A 202 -6.56 -19.70 -17.43
N LEU A 203 -5.30 -20.11 -17.64
CA LEU A 203 -4.89 -21.49 -17.73
C LEU A 203 -4.37 -22.00 -16.40
N ARG A 204 -5.09 -22.99 -15.86
CA ARG A 204 -4.54 -24.04 -15.00
C ARG A 204 -3.17 -24.46 -15.55
N THR A 205 -2.09 -24.23 -14.82
CA THR A 205 -0.92 -25.10 -14.89
C THR A 205 -1.30 -26.42 -14.23
N ASP A 206 -2.08 -27.24 -14.95
CA ASP A 206 -2.36 -28.61 -14.54
C ASP A 206 -1.11 -29.43 -14.80
N SER A 207 -0.24 -29.58 -13.79
CA SER A 207 0.46 -30.84 -13.65
C SER A 207 -0.61 -31.90 -13.45
N PHE A 208 -0.73 -32.86 -14.38
CA PHE A 208 -1.68 -33.97 -14.33
C PHE A 208 -1.58 -34.73 -12.98
N SER A 209 -2.36 -34.34 -11.98
CA SER A 209 -2.69 -35.21 -10.85
C SER A 209 -4.01 -35.91 -11.18
N VAL A 210 -3.89 -37.19 -11.51
CA VAL A 210 -5.00 -38.12 -11.73
C VAL A 210 -5.92 -38.03 -10.50
N PHE A 211 -7.14 -37.53 -10.68
CA PHE A 211 -8.14 -37.41 -9.62
C PHE A 211 -8.58 -38.82 -9.16
N GLY A 212 -7.94 -39.33 -8.11
CA GLY A 212 -8.48 -40.36 -7.23
C GLY A 212 -9.34 -39.73 -6.15
N ALA A 213 -10.44 -40.38 -5.76
CA ALA A 213 -11.41 -39.88 -4.80
C ALA A 213 -10.78 -39.56 -3.43
N GLY A 214 -10.58 -38.27 -3.16
CA GLY A 214 -10.11 -37.72 -1.89
C GLY A 214 -9.78 -36.24 -2.05
N HIS A 215 -10.63 -35.36 -1.54
CA HIS A 215 -10.46 -33.90 -1.64
C HIS A 215 -9.31 -33.40 -0.75
N PHE A 216 -8.06 -33.56 -1.19
CA PHE A 216 -6.93 -32.82 -0.64
C PHE A 216 -6.64 -31.63 -1.55
N LYS A 217 -6.58 -30.42 -0.99
CA LYS A 217 -6.11 -29.24 -1.72
C LYS A 217 -4.64 -29.48 -2.07
N ASP A 218 -4.36 -29.64 -3.35
CA ASP A 218 -2.99 -29.81 -3.82
C ASP A 218 -2.25 -28.47 -3.66
N THR A 219 -1.35 -28.43 -2.68
CA THR A 219 -0.54 -27.27 -2.31
C THR A 219 0.60 -27.01 -3.31
N THR A 220 0.68 -27.76 -4.41
CA THR A 220 1.67 -27.51 -5.47
C THR A 220 1.10 -26.72 -6.65
N LEU A 221 -0.22 -26.54 -6.71
CA LEU A 221 -0.89 -25.75 -7.74
C LEU A 221 -0.48 -24.29 -7.66
N LYS A 222 -0.01 -23.75 -8.78
CA LYS A 222 0.40 -22.36 -8.94
C LYS A 222 -0.69 -21.54 -9.61
N ASP A 223 -0.72 -20.25 -9.30
CA ASP A 223 -1.52 -19.25 -9.98
C ASP A 223 -0.64 -18.06 -10.37
N VAL A 224 -0.99 -17.41 -11.48
CA VAL A 224 -0.22 -16.29 -12.04
C VAL A 224 -1.09 -15.04 -12.04
N GLY A 225 -0.84 -14.17 -11.07
CA GLY A 225 -1.45 -12.86 -10.98
C GLY A 225 -0.67 -11.84 -11.82
N ILE A 226 -1.31 -11.25 -12.84
CA ILE A 226 -0.73 -10.15 -13.62
C ILE A 226 -1.50 -8.88 -13.30
N ARG A 227 -0.79 -7.82 -12.91
CA ARG A 227 -1.40 -6.52 -12.61
C ARG A 227 -0.67 -5.39 -13.30
N GLN A 228 -1.42 -4.46 -13.87
CA GLN A 228 -0.84 -3.25 -14.43
C GLN A 228 -0.41 -2.32 -13.31
N ILE A 229 0.82 -1.81 -13.39
CA ILE A 229 1.37 -0.80 -12.51
C ILE A 229 1.57 0.47 -13.32
N ILE A 230 1.03 1.57 -12.81
CA ILE A 230 1.21 2.91 -13.37
C ILE A 230 2.10 3.67 -12.40
N LYS A 231 3.21 4.23 -12.90
CA LYS A 231 4.23 4.91 -12.09
C LYS A 231 3.69 6.08 -11.26
N ASP A 232 2.62 6.70 -11.74
CA ASP A 232 1.93 7.79 -11.06
C ASP A 232 0.86 7.32 -10.07
N LYS A 233 0.50 6.04 -10.05
CA LYS A 233 -0.47 5.44 -9.13
C LYS A 233 0.21 4.61 -8.05
N THR A 234 1.11 5.24 -7.31
CA THR A 234 1.87 4.63 -6.20
C THR A 234 1.55 5.32 -4.87
N PRO A 235 1.91 4.74 -3.70
CA PRO A 235 1.45 5.24 -2.40
C PRO A 235 1.93 6.67 -2.10
N ASP A 236 3.10 7.06 -2.60
CA ASP A 236 3.66 8.42 -2.48
C ASP A 236 2.83 9.51 -3.19
N ASN A 237 2.00 9.13 -4.17
CA ASN A 237 1.09 10.06 -4.84
C ASN A 237 -0.31 10.06 -4.20
N GLN A 238 -0.64 9.05 -3.39
CA GLN A 238 -1.95 8.91 -2.74
C GLN A 238 -1.95 9.45 -1.31
N TYR A 239 -0.83 9.30 -0.59
CA TYR A 239 -0.76 9.55 0.84
C TYR A 239 0.40 10.49 1.20
N TRP A 240 0.13 11.50 2.04
CA TRP A 240 1.13 12.50 2.42
C TRP A 240 2.33 11.92 3.18
N ALA A 241 2.12 10.93 4.06
CA ALA A 241 3.25 10.34 4.79
C ALA A 241 4.21 9.63 3.84
N TYR A 242 3.68 8.86 2.88
CA TYR A 242 4.48 8.19 1.86
C TYR A 242 5.14 9.17 0.89
N LYS A 243 4.48 10.30 0.59
CA LYS A 243 5.09 11.40 -0.16
C LYS A 243 6.30 11.97 0.57
N ILE A 244 6.13 12.32 1.85
CA ILE A 244 7.23 12.83 2.68
C ILE A 244 8.34 11.78 2.78
N PHE A 245 7.99 10.52 2.99
CA PHE A 245 8.94 9.40 3.02
C PHE A 245 9.76 9.29 1.72
N TYR A 246 9.12 9.35 0.56
CA TYR A 246 9.79 9.38 -0.74
C TYR A 246 10.81 10.52 -0.86
N TRP A 247 10.48 11.70 -0.32
CA TRP A 247 11.36 12.86 -0.36
C TRP A 247 12.58 12.73 0.56
N ILE A 248 12.42 12.09 1.71
CA ILE A 248 13.48 11.94 2.74
C ILE A 248 14.43 10.77 2.43
N LEU A 249 13.96 9.74 1.72
CA LEU A 249 14.81 8.67 1.17
C LEU A 249 15.82 9.20 0.14
#